data_AF-A0A8X7N2E6-F1
#
_entry.id   AF-A0A8X7N2E6-F1
#
_cell.length_a   1.000
_cell.length_b   1.000
_cell.length_c   1.000
_cell.angle_alpha   90.00
_cell.angle_beta   90.00
_cell.angle_gamma   90.00
#
_symmetry.space_group_name_H-M   'P 1'
#
loop_
_entity.id
_entity.type
_entity.pdbx_description
1 polymer ?
#
loop_
_entity_poly.entity_id
_entity_poly.type
_entity_poly.pdbx_seq_one_letter_code
_entity_poly.pdbx_strand_id
1 'polypeptide(L)'
;MSSSNTRRNTSNATAGPSSVRDVPSTSRNAHEGSSYQTRGTKRKAPPTSSEAPLPRDKSLGNYIEFDLSKLRNSKGGFLVEDEDGPGGSAAKTVEELKKERERQMQRLEQEQDPGIILDSSKQPRCHVCNSLEVDDQFRRIFGILVCKTCTKADPDKFSLLTKTEVKEDYLLTDSELRDPELLPHLLRPNPHKATYSNMMLFLRCQVESYAFGPNRWGSPEELDAE
;
A
#
# COMPACT_ATOMS: atom_id res chain seq x y z
N MET A 1 -4.00 -12.61 -70.97
CA MET A 1 -2.86 -11.68 -70.73
C MET A 1 -3.05 -11.11 -69.34
N SER A 2 -2.19 -11.24 -68.34
CA SER A 2 -0.97 -12.02 -68.13
C SER A 2 -0.80 -12.06 -66.61
N SER A 3 -0.42 -13.21 -66.08
CA SER A 3 -0.03 -13.39 -64.68
C SER A 3 1.16 -12.51 -64.32
N SER A 4 1.15 -11.91 -63.13
CA SER A 4 2.37 -11.47 -62.43
C SER A 4 2.20 -11.62 -60.93
N ASN A 5 3.05 -12.47 -60.38
CA ASN A 5 3.15 -12.92 -59.00
C ASN A 5 4.26 -12.10 -58.32
N THR A 6 4.01 -11.44 -57.19
CA THR A 6 5.08 -10.78 -56.40
C THR A 6 4.91 -11.04 -54.91
N ARG A 7 5.98 -11.59 -54.33
CA ARG A 7 6.20 -11.99 -52.95
C ARG A 7 6.44 -10.81 -51.99
N ARG A 8 6.45 -11.16 -50.68
CA ARG A 8 7.04 -10.48 -49.50
C ARG A 8 6.11 -9.46 -48.82
N ASN A 9 6.12 -9.25 -47.51
CA ASN A 9 6.98 -9.72 -46.41
C ASN A 9 6.19 -9.50 -45.11
N THR A 10 6.32 -10.39 -44.13
CA THR A 10 5.85 -10.17 -42.76
C THR A 10 6.73 -9.09 -42.10
N SER A 11 6.15 -7.95 -41.74
CA SER A 11 6.82 -6.90 -40.98
C SER A 11 6.88 -7.28 -39.50
N ASN A 12 8.07 -7.66 -39.05
CA ASN A 12 8.49 -7.63 -37.65
C ASN A 12 8.45 -6.18 -37.15
N ALA A 13 7.71 -5.92 -36.08
CA ALA A 13 7.78 -4.68 -35.32
C ALA A 13 8.88 -4.79 -34.25
N THR A 14 9.77 -3.80 -34.26
CA THR A 14 10.98 -3.64 -33.46
C THR A 14 10.67 -3.43 -31.99
N ALA A 15 11.01 -4.40 -31.13
CA ALA A 15 11.17 -4.20 -29.69
C ALA A 15 12.58 -3.65 -29.40
N GLY A 16 12.67 -2.77 -28.40
CA GLY A 16 13.85 -1.96 -28.09
C GLY A 16 15.13 -2.71 -27.69
N PRO A 17 16.23 -1.99 -27.44
CA PRO A 17 17.55 -2.59 -27.26
C PRO A 17 17.62 -3.35 -25.93
N SER A 18 17.65 -4.69 -26.02
CA SER A 18 18.04 -5.56 -24.92
C SER A 18 19.56 -5.51 -24.77
N SER A 19 20.04 -4.80 -23.75
CA SER A 19 21.44 -4.89 -23.32
C SER A 19 21.63 -6.22 -22.61
N VAL A 20 22.16 -7.20 -23.34
CA VAL A 20 22.70 -8.44 -22.77
C VAL A 20 23.92 -8.06 -21.92
N ARG A 21 23.85 -8.31 -20.61
CA ARG A 21 25.04 -8.27 -19.75
C ARG A 21 25.74 -9.61 -19.87
N ASP A 22 26.98 -9.58 -20.36
CA ASP A 22 27.92 -10.70 -20.33
C ASP A 22 28.05 -11.26 -18.91
N VAL A 23 27.70 -12.53 -18.74
CA VAL A 23 28.00 -13.29 -17.53
C VAL A 23 29.38 -13.92 -17.70
N PRO A 24 30.38 -13.60 -16.86
CA PRO A 24 31.69 -14.21 -16.99
C PRO A 24 31.62 -15.70 -16.64
N SER A 25 32.10 -16.54 -17.57
CA SER A 25 32.28 -17.98 -17.39
C SER A 25 33.27 -18.27 -16.26
N THR A 26 32.78 -18.39 -15.03
CA THR A 26 33.51 -19.07 -13.95
C THR A 26 33.02 -20.51 -13.84
N SER A 27 33.10 -21.24 -14.96
CA SER A 27 33.17 -22.70 -14.88
C SER A 27 34.54 -23.06 -14.32
N ARG A 28 34.57 -23.55 -13.09
CA ARG A 28 35.68 -24.38 -12.63
C ARG A 28 35.14 -25.76 -12.34
N ASN A 29 35.15 -26.58 -13.40
CA ASN A 29 35.19 -28.03 -13.29
C ASN A 29 36.23 -28.45 -12.26
N ALA A 30 35.81 -29.23 -11.26
CA ALA A 30 36.68 -29.89 -10.32
C ALA A 30 37.24 -31.16 -10.99
N HIS A 31 38.32 -31.03 -11.77
CA HIS A 31 39.14 -32.17 -12.16
C HIS A 31 40.56 -31.69 -12.44
N GLU A 32 41.52 -32.55 -12.09
CA GLU A 32 42.97 -32.50 -12.30
C GLU A 32 43.78 -31.96 -11.12
N GLY A 33 44.33 -32.93 -10.39
CA GLY A 33 45.31 -32.71 -9.35
C GLY A 33 46.60 -32.13 -9.92
N SER A 34 47.24 -31.27 -9.14
CA SER A 34 48.64 -30.97 -9.32
C SER A 34 49.30 -30.70 -7.97
N SER A 35 50.45 -31.32 -7.84
CA SER A 35 51.32 -31.51 -6.70
C SER A 35 51.83 -30.23 -6.03
N TYR A 36 52.11 -30.36 -4.73
CA TYR A 36 52.81 -29.42 -3.86
C TYR A 36 54.04 -28.75 -4.50
N GLN A 37 54.12 -27.42 -4.40
CA GLN A 37 55.37 -26.71 -4.20
C GLN A 37 55.20 -25.53 -3.23
N THR A 38 55.80 -25.66 -2.05
CA THR A 38 56.09 -24.56 -1.14
C THR A 38 57.24 -23.73 -1.71
N ARG A 39 57.02 -22.45 -2.03
CA ARG A 39 58.10 -21.49 -2.28
C ARG A 39 57.87 -20.18 -1.54
N GLY A 40 58.92 -19.79 -0.81
CA GLY A 40 58.96 -18.66 0.09
C GLY A 40 58.93 -17.29 -0.56
N THR A 41 58.42 -16.35 0.24
CA THR A 41 58.69 -14.92 0.33
C THR A 41 59.10 -14.16 -0.94
N LYS A 42 58.21 -13.29 -1.43
CA LYS A 42 58.54 -11.91 -1.83
C LYS A 42 57.35 -11.01 -1.50
N ARG A 43 57.61 -9.93 -0.76
CA ARG A 43 56.66 -8.87 -0.43
C ARG A 43 56.19 -8.21 -1.73
N LYS A 44 54.88 -8.14 -1.95
CA LYS A 44 54.25 -7.25 -2.94
C LYS A 44 53.36 -6.24 -2.22
N ALA A 45 53.41 -5.00 -2.70
CA ALA A 45 52.71 -3.83 -2.21
C ALA A 45 51.18 -4.04 -2.10
N PRO A 46 50.48 -3.28 -1.23
CA PRO A 46 49.04 -3.44 -1.07
C PRO A 46 48.30 -2.96 -2.33
N PRO A 47 47.37 -3.75 -2.90
CA PRO A 47 46.49 -3.27 -3.95
C PRO A 47 45.40 -2.39 -3.35
N THR A 48 45.30 -1.16 -3.87
CA THR A 48 44.17 -0.25 -3.65
C THR A 48 43.03 -0.65 -4.59
N SER A 49 42.19 -1.59 -4.18
CA SER A 49 40.87 -1.81 -4.81
C SER A 49 39.92 -2.53 -3.85
N SER A 50 38.68 -2.03 -3.78
CA SER A 50 37.59 -2.54 -2.96
C SER A 50 37.00 -3.90 -3.43
N GLU A 51 37.75 -4.65 -4.24
CA GLU A 51 37.38 -5.97 -4.78
C GLU A 51 38.39 -7.07 -4.39
N ALA A 52 39.31 -6.80 -3.45
CA ALA A 52 40.17 -7.84 -2.93
C ALA A 52 39.35 -8.83 -2.06
N PRO A 53 39.48 -10.15 -2.25
CA PRO A 53 38.87 -11.13 -1.37
C PRO A 53 39.27 -10.87 0.08
N LEU A 54 38.30 -10.90 0.99
CA LEU A 54 38.56 -10.66 2.41
C LEU A 54 39.64 -11.63 2.92
N PRO A 55 40.61 -11.15 3.71
CA PRO A 55 41.68 -12.01 4.23
C PRO A 55 41.08 -13.10 5.10
N ARG A 56 41.51 -14.35 4.88
CA ARG A 56 41.09 -15.51 5.70
C ARG A 56 41.51 -15.28 7.15
N ASP A 57 40.58 -15.46 8.07
CA ASP A 57 40.89 -15.44 9.49
C ASP A 57 41.83 -16.61 9.83
N LYS A 58 42.96 -16.30 10.44
CA LYS A 58 44.00 -17.27 10.80
C LYS A 58 43.62 -18.13 12.00
N SER A 59 42.58 -17.75 12.74
CA SER A 59 42.03 -18.54 13.85
C SER A 59 41.30 -19.80 13.35
N LEU A 60 40.76 -19.74 12.14
CA LEU A 60 40.11 -20.84 11.47
C LEU A 60 41.19 -21.65 10.75
N GLY A 61 41.54 -22.81 11.31
CA GLY A 61 42.57 -23.70 10.78
C GLY A 61 42.38 -24.07 9.30
N ASN A 62 43.29 -24.86 8.75
CA ASN A 62 43.30 -25.18 7.31
C ASN A 62 41.99 -25.82 6.82
N TYR A 63 41.29 -26.53 7.71
CA TYR A 63 40.01 -27.17 7.46
C TYR A 63 38.91 -26.52 8.28
N ILE A 64 37.80 -26.15 7.63
CA ILE A 64 36.58 -25.70 8.28
C ILE A 64 35.61 -26.87 8.17
N GLU A 65 35.40 -27.59 9.27
CA GLU A 65 34.44 -28.68 9.30
C GLU A 65 33.02 -28.10 9.32
N PHE A 66 32.31 -28.25 8.19
CA PHE A 66 30.92 -27.85 8.10
C PHE A 66 30.05 -28.98 8.63
N ASP A 67 29.46 -28.76 9.80
CA ASP A 67 28.48 -29.69 10.36
C ASP A 67 27.16 -29.59 9.55
N LEU A 68 26.99 -30.51 8.61
CA LEU A 68 25.83 -30.57 7.72
C LEU A 68 24.51 -30.81 8.47
N SER A 69 24.55 -31.23 9.74
CA SER A 69 23.34 -31.32 10.58
C SER A 69 22.77 -29.94 10.93
N LYS A 70 23.61 -28.89 10.93
CA LYS A 70 23.21 -27.50 11.19
C LYS A 70 22.83 -26.73 9.93
N LEU A 71 23.01 -27.32 8.74
CA LEU A 71 22.69 -26.68 7.48
C LEU A 71 21.17 -26.76 7.20
N ARG A 72 20.43 -25.71 7.57
CA ARG A 72 19.00 -25.62 7.31
C ARG A 72 18.75 -25.12 5.88
N ASN A 73 18.09 -25.93 5.07
CA ASN A 73 17.64 -25.52 3.74
C ASN A 73 16.39 -24.64 3.87
N SER A 74 16.53 -23.33 3.68
CA SER A 74 15.41 -22.37 3.68
C SER A 74 14.54 -22.41 2.42
N LYS A 75 14.81 -23.35 1.48
CA LYS A 75 14.06 -23.62 0.23
C LYS A 75 13.46 -22.37 -0.44
N GLY A 76 14.24 -21.30 -0.50
CA GLY A 76 13.83 -20.03 -1.11
C GLY A 76 12.90 -19.20 -0.23
N GLY A 77 13.50 -18.39 0.63
CA GLY A 77 13.04 -17.01 0.88
C GLY A 77 11.65 -16.80 1.49
N PHE A 78 11.19 -17.66 2.40
CA PHE A 78 10.07 -17.32 3.29
C PHE A 78 10.54 -17.49 4.73
N LEU A 79 10.20 -16.52 5.60
CA LEU A 79 10.61 -16.47 7.01
C LEU A 79 10.42 -17.85 7.63
N VAL A 80 11.51 -18.44 8.08
CA VAL A 80 11.40 -19.47 9.08
C VAL A 80 11.54 -18.78 10.41
N GLU A 81 10.50 -18.87 11.24
CA GLU A 81 10.57 -18.41 12.62
C GLU A 81 11.68 -19.23 13.29
N ASP A 82 12.81 -18.58 13.55
CA ASP A 82 13.86 -19.15 14.37
C ASP A 82 13.35 -19.08 15.82
N GLU A 83 12.72 -20.16 16.30
CA GLU A 83 12.27 -20.29 17.69
C GLU A 83 13.44 -20.33 18.71
N ASP A 84 14.68 -20.46 18.25
CA ASP A 84 15.85 -20.73 19.11
C ASP A 84 16.91 -19.60 19.12
N GLY A 85 16.50 -18.33 18.94
CA GLY A 85 17.37 -17.17 19.11
C GLY A 85 17.31 -16.57 20.53
N PRO A 86 18.43 -16.50 21.30
CA PRO A 86 18.44 -15.90 22.64
C PRO A 86 18.43 -14.38 22.53
N GLY A 87 17.24 -13.82 22.30
CA GLY A 87 17.06 -12.38 22.10
C GLY A 87 15.69 -11.96 21.56
N GLY A 88 14.77 -12.90 21.34
CA GLY A 88 13.38 -12.61 20.97
C GLY A 88 12.62 -11.99 22.14
N SER A 89 12.70 -10.67 22.28
CA SER A 89 11.76 -9.93 23.11
C SER A 89 10.35 -10.06 22.54
N ALA A 90 9.39 -10.14 23.47
CA ALA A 90 7.95 -10.12 23.26
C ALA A 90 7.30 -11.47 22.91
N ALA A 91 7.12 -12.28 23.96
CA ALA A 91 5.94 -13.13 24.07
C ALA A 91 4.68 -12.24 24.14
N LYS A 92 4.31 -11.62 23.02
CA LYS A 92 2.91 -11.28 22.80
C LYS A 92 2.17 -12.60 22.80
N THR A 93 1.17 -12.73 23.68
CA THR A 93 0.36 -13.94 23.76
C THR A 93 -0.17 -14.29 22.36
N VAL A 94 -0.33 -15.58 22.06
CA VAL A 94 -0.86 -16.07 20.76
C VAL A 94 -2.15 -15.35 20.36
N GLU A 95 -2.95 -14.95 21.35
CA GLU A 95 -4.18 -14.17 21.21
C GLU A 95 -3.94 -12.73 20.74
N GLU A 96 -2.92 -12.04 21.24
CA GLU A 96 -2.53 -10.70 20.80
C GLU A 96 -2.05 -10.71 19.34
N LEU A 97 -1.28 -11.72 18.93
CA LEU A 97 -0.85 -11.91 17.55
C LEU A 97 -2.02 -12.17 16.60
N LYS A 98 -3.00 -12.98 17.02
CA LYS A 98 -4.22 -13.24 16.22
C LYS A 98 -5.04 -11.96 16.04
N LYS A 99 -5.22 -11.19 17.11
CA LYS A 99 -5.96 -9.92 17.10
C LYS A 99 -5.26 -8.84 16.28
N GLU A 100 -3.93 -8.81 16.29
CA GLU A 100 -3.15 -7.90 15.44
C GLU A 100 -3.31 -8.27 13.95
N ARG A 101 -3.21 -9.56 13.62
CA ARG A 101 -3.42 -10.06 12.26
C ARG A 101 -4.83 -9.76 11.74
N GLU A 102 -5.85 -9.89 12.58
CA GLU A 102 -7.24 -9.54 12.23
C GLU A 102 -7.40 -8.04 11.97
N ARG A 103 -6.80 -7.17 12.81
CA ARG A 103 -6.77 -5.71 12.57
C ARG A 103 -6.03 -5.35 11.28
N GLN A 104 -4.94 -6.05 10.98
CA GLN A 104 -4.22 -5.86 9.73
C GLN A 104 -5.06 -6.27 8.52
N MET A 105 -5.73 -7.43 8.57
CA MET A 105 -6.67 -7.85 7.52
C MET A 105 -7.80 -6.85 7.33
N GLN A 106 -8.38 -6.32 8.40
CA GLN A 106 -9.45 -5.33 8.32
C GLN A 106 -8.97 -4.00 7.71
N ARG A 107 -7.75 -3.55 8.03
CA ARG A 107 -7.13 -2.38 7.37
C ARG A 107 -6.93 -2.63 5.88
N LEU A 108 -6.38 -3.79 5.52
CA LEU A 108 -6.19 -4.18 4.13
C LEU A 108 -7.51 -4.23 3.36
N GLU A 109 -8.58 -4.76 3.97
CA GLU A 109 -9.91 -4.82 3.37
C GLU A 109 -10.51 -3.43 3.12
N GLN A 110 -10.31 -2.48 4.04
CA GLN A 110 -10.72 -1.08 3.82
C GLN A 110 -9.90 -0.40 2.72
N GLU A 111 -8.61 -0.72 2.64
CA GLU A 111 -7.67 -0.21 1.62
C GLU A 111 -7.82 -0.90 0.27
N GLN A 112 -8.56 -2.01 0.16
CA GLN A 112 -8.79 -2.65 -1.14
C GLN A 112 -9.50 -1.68 -2.08
N ASP A 113 -8.85 -1.45 -3.22
CA ASP A 113 -9.41 -0.68 -4.33
C ASP A 113 -10.66 -1.38 -4.87
N PRO A 114 -11.70 -0.63 -5.26
CA PRO A 114 -12.90 -1.22 -5.84
C PRO A 114 -12.52 -2.02 -7.08
N GLY A 115 -12.99 -3.27 -7.15
CA GLY A 115 -12.75 -4.14 -8.30
C GLY A 115 -13.11 -3.44 -9.61
N ILE A 116 -12.25 -3.56 -10.62
CA ILE A 116 -12.45 -2.94 -11.93
C ILE A 116 -13.73 -3.51 -12.56
N ILE A 117 -14.74 -2.66 -12.69
CA ILE A 117 -15.96 -3.02 -13.42
C ILE A 117 -15.61 -2.97 -14.92
N LEU A 118 -15.58 -4.14 -15.57
CA LEU A 118 -15.25 -4.26 -16.99
C LEU A 118 -16.33 -3.65 -17.91
N ASP A 119 -17.56 -3.53 -17.40
CA ASP A 119 -18.70 -2.95 -18.12
C ASP A 119 -18.74 -1.42 -17.94
N SER A 120 -18.36 -0.69 -19.00
CA SER A 120 -18.28 0.77 -19.00
C SER A 120 -19.61 1.47 -18.70
N SER A 121 -20.74 0.80 -18.99
CA SER A 121 -22.08 1.34 -18.73
C SER A 121 -22.46 1.32 -17.25
N LYS A 122 -21.82 0.46 -16.44
CA LYS A 122 -22.08 0.32 -15.00
C LYS A 122 -21.07 1.07 -14.13
N GLN A 123 -20.12 1.75 -14.75
CA GLN A 123 -19.07 2.46 -14.04
C GLN A 123 -19.66 3.72 -13.38
N PRO A 124 -19.44 3.92 -12.07
CA PRO A 124 -19.97 5.09 -11.36
C PRO A 124 -19.40 6.36 -11.96
N ARG A 125 -20.25 7.37 -12.15
CA ARG A 125 -19.89 8.68 -12.70
C ARG A 125 -20.28 9.78 -11.73
N CYS A 126 -19.50 10.85 -11.71
CA CYS A 126 -19.81 12.05 -10.95
C CYS A 126 -21.14 12.64 -11.43
N HIS A 127 -22.08 12.91 -10.53
CA HIS A 127 -23.38 13.47 -10.90
C HIS A 127 -23.32 14.93 -11.40
N VAL A 128 -22.23 15.66 -11.09
CA VAL A 128 -22.05 17.08 -11.50
C VAL A 128 -21.43 17.19 -12.89
N CYS A 129 -20.32 16.47 -13.14
CA CYS A 129 -19.53 16.61 -14.37
C CYS A 129 -19.46 15.34 -15.23
N ASN A 130 -20.08 14.24 -14.82
CA ASN A 130 -20.04 12.93 -15.48
C ASN A 130 -18.64 12.31 -15.65
N SER A 131 -17.63 12.80 -14.92
CA SER A 131 -16.30 12.16 -14.90
C SER A 131 -16.35 10.76 -14.27
N LEU A 132 -15.47 9.88 -14.72
CA LEU A 132 -15.27 8.53 -14.16
C LEU A 132 -14.46 8.55 -12.85
N GLU A 133 -13.79 9.67 -12.55
CA GLU A 133 -12.94 9.84 -11.36
C GLU A 133 -13.76 10.19 -10.11
N VAL A 134 -14.59 9.26 -9.66
CA VAL A 134 -15.40 9.43 -8.44
C VAL A 134 -14.52 9.24 -7.20
N ASP A 135 -14.78 10.02 -6.15
CA ASP A 135 -14.17 9.82 -4.85
C ASP A 135 -14.84 8.64 -4.13
N ASP A 136 -14.11 7.54 -3.99
CA ASP A 136 -14.60 6.33 -3.34
C ASP A 136 -14.96 6.53 -1.86
N GLN A 137 -14.30 7.45 -1.16
CA GLN A 137 -14.62 7.72 0.24
C GLN A 137 -16.01 8.36 0.34
N PHE A 138 -16.33 9.31 -0.54
CA PHE A 138 -17.67 9.91 -0.60
C PHE A 138 -18.73 8.89 -0.99
N ARG A 139 -18.41 8.00 -1.93
CA ARG A 139 -19.30 6.93 -2.35
C ARG A 139 -19.58 5.92 -1.24
N ARG A 140 -18.54 5.45 -0.52
CA ARG A 140 -18.67 4.42 0.53
C ARG A 140 -19.36 4.95 1.79
N ILE A 141 -19.05 6.17 2.21
CA ILE A 141 -19.52 6.72 3.48
C ILE A 141 -20.82 7.49 3.32
N PHE A 142 -20.88 8.43 2.37
CA PHE A 142 -22.05 9.30 2.19
C PHE A 142 -23.01 8.80 1.11
N GLY A 143 -22.63 7.78 0.33
CA GLY A 143 -23.45 7.26 -0.76
C GLY A 143 -23.51 8.16 -2.00
N ILE A 144 -22.65 9.18 -2.09
CA ILE A 144 -22.71 10.20 -3.14
C ILE A 144 -21.57 10.02 -4.15
N LEU A 145 -21.92 10.06 -5.44
CA LEU A 145 -20.96 9.97 -6.53
C LEU A 145 -20.50 11.38 -6.94
N VAL A 146 -19.39 11.85 -6.38
CA VAL A 146 -18.79 13.14 -6.72
C VAL A 146 -17.28 12.98 -6.95
N CYS A 147 -16.73 13.71 -7.92
CA CYS A 147 -15.29 13.76 -8.14
C CYS A 147 -14.63 14.85 -7.28
N LYS A 148 -13.34 14.70 -7.01
CA LYS A 148 -12.56 15.65 -6.19
C LYS A 148 -12.55 17.08 -6.75
N THR A 149 -12.67 17.24 -8.07
CA THR A 149 -12.73 18.56 -8.71
C THR A 149 -14.05 19.26 -8.41
N CYS A 150 -15.19 18.57 -8.52
CA CYS A 150 -16.49 19.12 -8.19
C CYS A 150 -16.65 19.39 -6.69
N THR A 151 -16.09 18.54 -5.82
CA THR A 151 -16.06 18.80 -4.37
C THR A 151 -15.37 20.12 -4.03
N LYS A 152 -14.31 20.47 -4.75
CA LYS A 152 -13.58 21.75 -4.56
C LYS A 152 -14.25 22.93 -5.26
N ALA A 153 -14.98 22.68 -6.34
CA ALA A 153 -15.71 23.71 -7.07
C ALA A 153 -16.90 24.24 -6.26
N ASP A 154 -17.63 23.34 -5.60
CA ASP A 154 -18.84 23.68 -4.82
C ASP A 154 -18.68 23.28 -3.34
N PRO A 155 -17.85 24.02 -2.56
CA PRO A 155 -17.67 23.74 -1.13
C PRO A 155 -18.98 23.93 -0.35
N ASP A 156 -19.88 24.78 -0.81
CA ASP A 156 -21.16 25.01 -0.13
C ASP A 156 -22.05 23.76 -0.06
N LYS A 157 -21.86 22.78 -0.95
CA LYS A 157 -22.61 21.53 -0.92
C LYS A 157 -21.77 20.37 -0.40
N PHE A 158 -20.51 20.29 -0.82
CA PHE A 158 -19.67 19.11 -0.59
C PHE A 158 -18.60 19.30 0.49
N SER A 159 -18.58 20.45 1.19
CA SER A 159 -17.66 20.63 2.32
C SER A 159 -17.99 19.67 3.46
N LEU A 160 -16.93 19.22 4.13
CA LEU A 160 -17.01 18.38 5.31
C LEU A 160 -16.98 19.27 6.55
N LEU A 161 -18.00 19.13 7.40
CA LEU A 161 -18.14 19.85 8.64
C LEU A 161 -17.82 18.95 9.82
N THR A 162 -17.09 19.47 10.80
CA THR A 162 -16.83 18.81 12.06
C THR A 162 -18.09 18.76 12.92
N LYS A 163 -18.15 17.81 13.85
CA LYS A 163 -19.26 17.71 14.82
C LYS A 163 -19.55 19.04 15.55
N THR A 164 -18.51 19.81 15.89
CA THR A 164 -18.65 21.09 16.58
C THR A 164 -19.28 22.14 15.66
N GLU A 165 -18.82 22.25 14.41
CA GLU A 165 -19.41 23.16 13.42
C GLU A 165 -20.89 22.82 13.18
N VAL A 166 -21.23 21.55 13.00
CA VAL A 166 -22.64 21.15 12.79
C VAL A 166 -23.54 21.51 13.99
N LYS A 167 -22.99 21.39 15.20
CA LYS A 167 -23.71 21.72 16.43
C LYS A 167 -23.89 23.21 16.63
N GLU A 168 -22.89 24.01 16.24
CA GLU A 168 -22.92 25.46 16.36
C GLU A 168 -23.77 26.10 15.24
N ASP A 169 -23.59 25.65 13.99
CA ASP A 169 -24.24 26.25 12.82
C ASP A 169 -25.68 25.77 12.61
N TYR A 170 -25.99 24.49 12.92
CA TYR A 170 -27.32 23.90 12.66
C TYR A 170 -28.06 23.49 13.94
N LEU A 171 -27.49 23.79 15.12
CA LEU A 171 -28.09 23.54 16.43
C LEU A 171 -28.55 22.08 16.63
N LEU A 172 -27.87 21.13 15.99
CA LEU A 172 -28.20 19.71 16.08
C LEU A 172 -27.70 19.07 17.39
N THR A 173 -28.42 18.06 17.87
CA THR A 173 -28.07 17.40 19.12
C THR A 173 -27.02 16.30 18.94
N ASP A 174 -26.27 16.04 20.00
CA ASP A 174 -25.28 14.97 20.05
C ASP A 174 -25.86 13.58 19.81
N SER A 175 -27.15 13.38 20.14
CA SER A 175 -27.86 12.11 19.95
C SER A 175 -28.10 11.82 18.47
N GLU A 176 -28.53 12.83 17.71
CA GLU A 176 -28.77 12.72 16.26
C GLU A 176 -27.46 12.55 15.49
N LEU A 177 -26.42 13.30 15.88
CA LEU A 177 -25.10 13.23 15.24
C LEU A 177 -24.38 11.90 15.47
N ARG A 178 -24.80 11.11 16.46
CA ARG A 178 -24.20 9.80 16.75
C ARG A 178 -24.84 8.68 15.93
N ASP A 179 -26.03 8.90 15.38
CA ASP A 179 -26.77 7.90 14.61
C ASP A 179 -26.27 7.85 13.15
N PRO A 180 -25.59 6.78 12.72
CA PRO A 180 -25.05 6.67 11.38
C PRO A 180 -26.12 6.46 10.31
N GLU A 181 -27.33 5.99 10.67
CA GLU A 181 -28.44 5.83 9.72
C GLU A 181 -29.05 7.18 9.36
N LEU A 182 -29.09 8.09 10.33
CA LEU A 182 -29.62 9.43 10.17
C LEU A 182 -28.63 10.35 9.43
N LEU A 183 -27.39 10.40 9.93
CA LEU A 183 -26.33 11.24 9.40
C LEU A 183 -25.04 10.42 9.29
N PRO A 184 -24.73 9.92 8.07
CA PRO A 184 -23.47 9.25 7.81
C PRO A 184 -22.30 10.19 8.10
N HIS A 185 -21.25 9.65 8.74
CA HIS A 185 -20.08 10.44 9.11
C HIS A 185 -18.78 9.71 8.82
N LEU A 186 -17.78 10.50 8.46
CA LEU A 186 -16.40 10.04 8.26
C LEU A 186 -15.62 10.23 9.56
N LEU A 187 -15.06 9.15 10.08
CA LEU A 187 -14.15 9.18 11.22
C LEU A 187 -12.71 9.44 10.76
N ARG A 188 -12.10 10.49 11.33
CA ARG A 188 -10.67 10.80 11.12
C ARG A 188 -9.94 10.89 12.47
N PRO A 189 -8.64 10.56 12.51
CA PRO A 189 -7.85 10.76 13.72
C PRO A 189 -7.90 12.24 14.10
N ASN A 190 -7.99 12.51 15.40
CA ASN A 190 -8.08 13.87 15.89
C ASN A 190 -6.79 14.65 15.54
N PRO A 191 -6.89 15.84 14.91
CA PRO A 191 -5.72 16.60 14.46
C PRO A 191 -4.80 17.05 15.60
N HIS A 192 -5.33 17.19 16.83
CA HIS A 192 -4.51 17.61 17.98
C HIS A 192 -3.69 16.44 18.55
N LYS A 193 -4.34 15.31 18.84
CA LYS A 193 -3.67 14.10 19.35
C LYS A 193 -4.44 12.86 18.92
N ALA A 194 -3.74 11.89 18.32
CA ALA A 194 -4.33 10.61 17.90
C ALA A 194 -4.89 9.77 19.07
N THR A 195 -4.51 10.06 20.31
CA THR A 195 -5.04 9.39 21.51
C THR A 195 -6.43 9.90 21.91
N TYR A 196 -6.83 11.08 21.45
CA TYR A 196 -8.16 11.62 21.71
C TYR A 196 -9.20 10.93 20.85
N SER A 197 -10.48 11.11 21.21
CA SER A 197 -11.59 10.61 20.41
C SER A 197 -11.48 11.12 18.97
N ASN A 198 -11.72 10.21 18.02
CA ASN A 198 -11.71 10.52 16.59
C ASN A 198 -12.65 11.69 16.28
N MET A 199 -12.25 12.50 15.31
CA MET A 199 -13.06 13.57 14.76
C MET A 199 -14.12 12.98 13.83
N MET A 200 -15.36 13.43 13.97
CA MET A 200 -16.46 13.08 13.08
C MET A 200 -16.66 14.21 12.07
N LEU A 201 -16.68 13.84 10.78
CA LEU A 201 -16.89 14.74 9.66
C LEU A 201 -18.20 14.38 8.96
N PHE A 202 -19.08 15.37 8.81
CA PHE A 202 -20.38 15.26 8.17
C PHE A 202 -20.37 16.01 6.85
N LEU A 203 -21.21 15.57 5.91
CA LEU A 203 -21.35 16.25 4.62
C LEU A 203 -22.38 17.39 4.72
N ARG A 204 -21.98 18.62 4.36
CA ARG A 204 -22.84 19.81 4.49
C ARG A 204 -24.23 19.64 3.86
N CYS A 205 -24.32 19.19 2.61
CA CYS A 205 -25.63 19.04 1.96
C CYS A 205 -26.57 18.03 2.66
N GLN A 206 -26.04 16.99 3.29
CA GLN A 206 -26.84 16.02 4.06
C GLN A 206 -27.31 16.64 5.37
N VAL A 207 -26.43 17.34 6.06
CA VAL A 207 -26.75 18.07 7.29
C VAL A 207 -27.83 19.12 7.03
N GLU A 208 -27.69 19.94 6.00
CA GLU A 208 -28.69 20.93 5.59
C GLU A 208 -30.04 20.28 5.26
N SER A 209 -30.02 19.19 4.49
CA SER A 209 -31.26 18.48 4.15
C SER A 209 -31.98 17.92 5.38
N TYR A 210 -31.24 17.54 6.42
CA TYR A 210 -31.80 17.05 7.68
C TYR A 210 -32.27 18.20 8.58
N ALA A 211 -31.44 19.23 8.75
CA ALA A 211 -31.71 20.38 9.60
C ALA A 211 -32.92 21.18 9.09
N PHE A 212 -32.96 21.48 7.80
CA PHE A 212 -34.09 22.13 7.14
C PHE A 212 -35.23 21.15 6.82
N GLY A 213 -35.10 19.88 7.19
CA GLY A 213 -36.16 18.90 7.05
C GLY A 213 -37.29 19.12 8.07
N PRO A 214 -38.43 18.44 7.88
CA PRO A 214 -39.58 18.52 8.80
C PRO A 214 -39.30 17.95 10.19
N ASN A 215 -38.17 17.27 10.36
CA ASN A 215 -37.79 16.62 11.61
C ASN A 215 -37.16 17.58 12.63
N ARG A 216 -36.68 18.74 12.16
CA ARG A 216 -35.95 19.72 12.99
C ARG A 216 -36.51 21.13 12.85
N TRP A 217 -36.07 21.87 11.84
CA TRP A 217 -36.36 23.29 11.71
C TRP A 217 -37.27 23.61 10.53
N GLY A 218 -37.45 22.70 9.57
CA GLY A 218 -38.38 22.86 8.44
C GLY A 218 -37.98 23.89 7.37
N SER A 219 -37.36 25.01 7.76
CA SER A 219 -36.86 26.04 6.86
C SER A 219 -35.60 26.71 7.42
N PRO A 220 -34.74 27.29 6.57
CA PRO A 220 -33.60 28.08 7.04
C PRO A 220 -34.03 29.32 7.82
N GLU A 221 -35.20 29.90 7.51
CA GLU A 221 -35.74 31.08 8.21
C GLU A 221 -36.14 30.75 9.66
N GLU A 222 -36.63 29.54 9.91
CA GLU A 222 -36.97 29.07 11.26
C GLU A 222 -35.73 28.76 12.11
N LEU A 223 -34.64 28.30 11.48
CA LEU A 223 -33.36 28.12 12.16
C LEU A 223 -32.77 29.47 12.62
N ASP A 224 -32.85 30.49 11.77
CA ASP A 224 -32.35 31.84 12.10
C ASP A 224 -33.18 32.54 13.20
N ALA A 225 -34.39 32.06 13.47
CA ALA A 225 -35.29 32.63 14.48
C ALA A 225 -35.04 32.12 15.91
N GLU A 226 -34.27 31.04 16.07
CA GLU A 226 -33.93 30.39 17.36
C GLU A 226 -32.69 31.02 18.01
#